data_AF-A0A0B8PHS9-F1
#
_entry.id   AF-A0A0B8PHS9-F1
#
_cell.length_a   1.000
_cell.length_b   1.000
_cell.length_c   1.000
_cell.angle_alpha   90.00
_cell.angle_beta   90.00
_cell.angle_gamma   90.00
#
_symmetry.space_group_name_H-M   'P 1'
#
loop_
_entity.id
_entity.type
_entity.pdbx_description
1 polymer ?
#
loop_
_entity_poly.entity_id
_entity_poly.type
_entity_poly.pdbx_seq_one_letter_code
_entity_poly.pdbx_strand_id
1 'polypeptide(L)'
;MNDKGYIITNYHVIAKADQVIVALQDGRIASAQLIGQDQRTDIAVLQISLPDLPVIPLNPDYTAKVGDVVLAIGNPYNLGQTTTFGIISATGRSSISSDGRQALSRPMPQSTRVTQVAL
;
A
#
# COMPACT_ATOMS: atom_id res chain seq x y z
N MET A 1 -0.75 5.72 7.42
CA MET A 1 -1.53 6.38 8.47
C MET A 1 -0.61 6.74 9.61
N ASN A 2 -0.53 8.00 10.01
CA ASN A 2 0.09 8.40 11.29
C ASN A 2 -0.97 9.01 12.22
N ASP A 3 -0.56 9.37 13.44
CA ASP A 3 -1.38 10.03 14.46
C ASP A 3 -2.03 11.34 14.01
N LYS A 4 -1.43 12.04 13.04
CA LYS A 4 -1.95 13.26 12.42
C LYS A 4 -3.00 13.01 11.31
N GLY A 5 -3.32 11.74 11.05
CA GLY A 5 -4.34 11.34 10.08
C GLY A 5 -3.90 11.30 8.62
N TYR A 6 -2.59 11.26 8.34
CA TYR A 6 -2.10 11.16 6.97
C TYR A 6 -2.21 9.74 6.40
N ILE A 7 -2.95 9.58 5.31
CA ILE A 7 -3.17 8.32 4.61
C ILE A 7 -2.45 8.36 3.26
N ILE A 8 -1.76 7.28 2.90
CA ILE A 8 -1.16 7.11 1.58
C ILE A 8 -2.06 6.15 0.79
N THR A 9 -2.33 6.48 -0.47
CA THR A 9 -3.08 5.64 -1.40
C THR A 9 -2.55 5.84 -2.82
N ASN A 10 -3.06 5.07 -3.79
CA ASN A 10 -2.75 5.31 -5.19
C ASN A 10 -3.49 6.53 -5.73
N TYR A 11 -2.82 7.32 -6.57
CA TYR A 11 -3.43 8.49 -7.20
C TYR A 11 -4.62 8.10 -8.07
N HIS A 12 -4.50 7.04 -8.89
CA HIS A 12 -5.58 6.64 -9.79
C HIS A 12 -6.89 6.25 -9.07
N VAL A 13 -6.83 5.90 -7.78
CA VAL A 13 -8.01 5.59 -6.96
C VAL A 13 -8.84 6.85 -6.68
N ILE A 14 -8.19 8.00 -6.53
CA ILE A 14 -8.85 9.26 -6.14
C ILE A 14 -8.96 10.28 -7.28
N ALA A 15 -8.30 10.04 -8.42
CA ALA A 15 -8.11 11.03 -9.49
C ALA A 15 -9.41 11.61 -10.12
N LYS A 16 -10.54 10.91 -9.99
CA LYS A 16 -11.84 11.33 -10.54
C LYS A 16 -12.92 11.52 -9.47
N ALA A 17 -12.52 11.52 -8.21
CA ALA A 17 -13.45 11.64 -7.09
C ALA A 17 -13.68 13.13 -6.78
N ASP A 18 -14.95 13.56 -6.81
CA ASP A 18 -15.32 14.90 -6.31
C ASP A 18 -15.19 14.98 -4.78
N GLN A 19 -15.38 13.84 -4.11
CA GLN A 19 -15.23 13.68 -2.67
C GLN A 19 -14.59 12.33 -2.36
N VAL A 20 -13.66 12.33 -1.41
CA VAL A 20 -13.03 11.10 -0.91
C VAL A 20 -13.52 10.82 0.51
N ILE A 21 -14.07 9.62 0.71
CA ILE A 21 -14.52 9.12 2.00
C ILE A 21 -13.61 7.96 2.42
N VAL A 22 -13.18 7.98 3.68
CA VAL A 22 -12.38 6.91 4.29
C VAL A 22 -13.25 6.19 5.32
N ALA A 23 -13.36 4.88 5.17
CA ALA A 23 -13.98 3.99 6.14
C ALA A 23 -12.89 3.17 6.85
N LEU A 24 -12.86 3.24 8.18
CA LEU A 24 -11.96 2.49 9.04
C LEU A 24 -12.57 1.14 9.41
N GLN A 25 -11.72 0.18 9.80
CA GLN A 25 -12.15 -1.18 10.16
C GLN A 25 -12.99 -1.25 11.44
N ASP A 26 -12.90 -0.24 12.29
CA ASP A 26 -13.75 -0.09 13.48
C ASP A 26 -15.13 0.50 13.17
N GLY A 27 -15.43 0.74 11.88
CA GLY A 27 -16.70 1.26 11.39
C GLY A 27 -16.78 2.79 11.33
N ARG A 28 -15.75 3.52 11.78
CA ARG A 28 -15.72 4.99 11.67
C ARG A 28 -15.57 5.42 10.21
N ILE A 29 -16.21 6.53 9.86
CA ILE A 29 -16.18 7.11 8.52
C ILE A 29 -15.77 8.59 8.63
N ALA A 30 -14.90 9.05 7.74
CA ALA A 30 -14.49 10.45 7.67
C ALA A 30 -14.34 10.92 6.22
N SER A 31 -14.64 12.21 5.98
CA SER A 31 -14.26 12.87 4.74
C SER A 31 -12.76 13.14 4.76
N ALA A 32 -12.10 12.86 3.65
CA ALA A 32 -10.67 13.08 3.50
C ALA A 32 -10.38 14.34 2.68
N GLN A 33 -9.33 15.05 3.06
CA GLN A 33 -8.77 16.15 2.29
C GLN A 33 -7.54 15.68 1.54
N LEU A 34 -7.40 16.08 0.27
CA LEU A 34 -6.18 15.84 -0.50
C LEU A 34 -5.09 16.80 -0.04
N ILE A 35 -3.96 16.26 0.41
CA ILE A 35 -2.79 17.02 0.86
C ILE A 35 -1.77 17.16 -0.27
N GLY A 36 -1.62 16.12 -1.09
CA GLY A 36 -0.71 16.14 -2.23
C GLY A 36 -0.82 14.88 -3.07
N GLN A 37 -0.33 14.95 -4.30
CA GLN A 37 -0.33 13.84 -5.24
C GLN A 37 0.90 13.90 -6.17
N ASP A 38 1.41 12.75 -6.56
CA ASP A 38 2.39 12.57 -7.62
C ASP A 38 1.87 11.54 -8.63
N GLN A 39 1.44 12.04 -9.79
CA GLN A 39 0.92 11.21 -10.87
C GLN A 39 1.98 10.29 -11.47
N ARG A 40 3.26 10.66 -11.45
CA ARG A 40 4.34 9.88 -12.07
C ARG A 40 4.63 8.60 -11.29
N THR A 41 4.51 8.66 -9.97
CA THR A 41 4.66 7.48 -9.09
C THR A 41 3.33 6.84 -8.70
N ASP A 42 2.21 7.40 -9.16
CA ASP A 42 0.84 6.98 -8.81
C ASP A 42 0.56 6.98 -7.29
N ILE A 43 0.99 8.05 -6.59
CA ILE A 43 0.83 8.21 -5.14
C ILE A 43 -0.01 9.44 -4.82
N ALA A 44 -0.91 9.32 -3.83
CA ALA A 44 -1.62 10.43 -3.22
C ALA A 44 -1.54 10.37 -1.70
N VAL A 45 -1.49 11.54 -1.06
CA VAL A 45 -1.53 11.71 0.39
C VAL A 45 -2.82 12.43 0.76
N LEU A 46 -3.61 11.79 1.61
CA LEU A 46 -4.86 12.31 2.14
C LEU A 46 -4.70 12.62 3.64
N GLN A 47 -5.58 13.44 4.18
CA GLN A 47 -5.72 13.66 5.62
C GLN A 47 -7.16 13.49 6.07
N ILE A 48 -7.35 12.81 7.19
CA ILE A 48 -8.64 12.73 7.90
C ILE A 48 -8.48 13.27 9.32
N SER A 49 -9.57 13.79 9.88
CA SER A 49 -9.61 14.31 11.26
C SER A 49 -10.46 13.39 12.13
N LEU A 50 -9.81 12.42 12.78
CA LEU A 50 -10.41 11.53 13.78
C LEU A 50 -9.40 11.31 14.93
N PRO A 51 -9.84 11.12 16.18
CA PRO A 51 -8.96 10.73 17.27
C PRO A 51 -8.54 9.27 17.16
N ASP A 52 -7.51 8.84 17.90
CA ASP A 52 -7.14 7.42 18.09
C ASP A 52 -7.08 6.61 16.79
N LEU A 53 -6.27 7.13 15.86
CA LEU A 53 -6.11 6.54 14.54
C LEU A 53 -5.10 5.39 14.60
N PRO A 54 -5.45 4.18 14.09
CA PRO A 54 -4.48 3.10 14.00
C PRO A 54 -3.36 3.47 13.03
N VAL A 55 -2.11 3.26 13.46
CA VAL A 55 -0.90 3.57 12.70
C VAL A 55 -0.25 2.27 12.27
N ILE A 56 0.12 2.18 11.00
CA ILE A 56 0.85 1.00 10.50
C ILE A 56 2.28 1.02 11.06
N PRO A 57 2.77 -0.07 11.69
CA PRO A 57 4.15 -0.13 12.14
C PRO A 57 5.09 -0.11 10.93
N LEU A 58 6.10 0.74 10.99
CA LEU A 58 7.13 0.86 9.96
C LEU A 58 8.48 0.48 10.55
N ASN A 59 9.21 -0.39 9.85
CA ASN A 59 10.57 -0.73 10.18
C ASN A 59 11.52 -0.09 9.15
N PRO A 60 12.22 1.00 9.48
CA PRO A 60 13.11 1.69 8.52
C PRO A 60 14.34 0.85 8.14
N ASP A 61 14.73 -0.12 8.99
CA ASP A 61 15.89 -0.98 8.75
C ASP A 61 15.51 -2.25 7.95
N TYR A 62 14.24 -2.42 7.62
CA TYR A 62 13.77 -3.57 6.86
C TYR A 62 14.10 -3.41 5.37
N THR A 63 14.89 -4.36 4.84
CA THR A 63 15.12 -4.49 3.41
C THR A 63 14.40 -5.73 2.89
N ALA A 64 13.43 -5.52 2.00
CA ALA A 64 12.66 -6.58 1.36
C ALA A 64 13.53 -7.51 0.49
N LYS A 65 13.37 -8.83 0.65
CA LYS A 65 14.08 -9.87 -0.09
C LYS A 65 13.10 -10.79 -0.80
N VAL A 66 13.51 -11.28 -1.97
CA VAL A 66 12.78 -12.35 -2.66
C VAL A 66 12.71 -13.57 -1.75
N GLY A 67 11.50 -14.12 -1.57
CA GLY A 67 11.21 -15.22 -0.65
C GLY A 67 10.66 -14.80 0.72
N ASP A 68 10.68 -13.52 1.08
CA ASP A 68 9.98 -13.05 2.28
C ASP A 68 8.48 -13.31 2.13
N VAL A 69 7.85 -13.87 3.17
CA VAL A 69 6.40 -14.04 3.19
C VAL A 69 5.76 -12.67 3.31
N VAL A 70 4.66 -12.46 2.60
CA VAL A 70 3.90 -11.22 2.68
C VAL A 70 2.41 -11.46 2.88
N LEU A 71 1.75 -10.49 3.51
CA LEU A 71 0.29 -10.38 3.57
C LEU A 71 -0.15 -9.16 2.79
N ALA A 72 -1.00 -9.31 1.77
CA ALA A 72 -1.61 -8.15 1.11
C ALA A 72 -2.99 -7.87 1.73
N ILE A 73 -3.19 -6.65 2.20
CA ILE A 73 -4.44 -6.17 2.83
C ILE A 73 -5.06 -5.09 1.94
N GLY A 74 -6.35 -5.22 1.64
CA GLY A 74 -7.11 -4.24 0.86
C GLY A 74 -8.61 -4.53 0.85
N ASN A 75 -9.36 -3.88 -0.04
CA ASN A 75 -10.81 -4.10 -0.23
C ASN A 75 -11.12 -4.47 -1.69
N PRO A 76 -10.76 -5.70 -2.14
CA PRO A 76 -11.03 -6.13 -3.50
C PRO A 76 -12.54 -6.28 -3.74
N TYR A 77 -13.02 -5.76 -4.87
CA TYR A 77 -14.43 -5.85 -5.29
C TYR A 77 -15.45 -5.33 -4.27
N ASN A 78 -15.03 -4.46 -3.35
CA ASN A 78 -15.86 -3.93 -2.27
C ASN A 78 -16.51 -5.01 -1.37
N LEU A 79 -15.85 -6.16 -1.20
CA LEU A 79 -16.32 -7.27 -0.34
C LEU A 79 -16.06 -7.02 1.15
N GLY A 80 -15.38 -5.93 1.49
CA GLY A 80 -14.83 -5.66 2.80
C GLY A 80 -13.34 -5.95 2.86
N GLN A 81 -12.72 -5.64 4.01
CA GLN A 81 -11.29 -5.85 4.18
C GLN A 81 -10.94 -7.33 3.99
N THR A 82 -10.09 -7.57 3.02
CA THR A 82 -9.59 -8.89 2.66
C THR A 82 -8.09 -8.93 2.88
N THR A 83 -7.61 -10.04 3.43
CA THR A 83 -6.19 -10.35 3.56
C THR A 83 -5.85 -11.55 2.69
N THR A 84 -4.79 -11.45 1.90
CA THR A 84 -4.22 -12.56 1.12
C THR A 84 -2.77 -12.77 1.54
N PHE A 85 -2.23 -13.98 1.37
CA PHE A 85 -0.83 -14.29 1.72
C PHE A 85 -0.04 -14.71 0.48
N GLY A 86 1.25 -14.45 0.47
CA GLY A 86 2.15 -14.83 -0.61
C GLY A 86 3.62 -14.67 -0.22
N ILE A 87 4.47 -14.54 -1.23
CA ILE A 87 5.90 -14.23 -1.05
C ILE A 87 6.31 -13.08 -1.96
N ILE A 88 7.35 -12.35 -1.59
CA ILE A 88 8.03 -11.42 -2.49
C ILE A 88 8.64 -12.23 -3.62
N SER A 89 8.08 -12.09 -4.83
CA SER A 89 8.51 -12.84 -6.02
C SER A 89 9.70 -12.20 -6.75
N ALA A 90 9.81 -10.87 -6.72
CA ALA A 90 10.93 -10.12 -7.29
C ALA A 90 10.97 -8.71 -6.68
N THR A 91 12.18 -8.14 -6.58
CA THR A 91 12.41 -6.73 -6.22
C THR A 91 13.03 -5.98 -7.41
N GLY A 92 12.93 -4.65 -7.42
CA GLY A 92 13.50 -3.83 -8.50
C GLY A 92 12.79 -3.97 -9.85
N ARG A 93 11.52 -4.42 -9.85
CA ARG A 93 10.69 -4.36 -11.06
C ARG A 93 10.40 -2.90 -11.39
N SER A 94 11.08 -2.38 -12.40
CA SER A 94 10.69 -1.10 -12.99
C SER A 94 9.56 -1.35 -13.98
N SER A 95 8.36 -0.86 -13.67
CA SER A 95 7.25 -0.79 -14.62
C SER A 95 7.42 0.35 -15.65
N ILE A 96 8.52 1.11 -15.60
CA ILE A 96 8.92 2.06 -16.66
C ILE A 96 9.61 1.28 -17.78
N SER A 97 8.85 0.43 -18.47
CA SER A 97 9.26 -0.18 -19.73
C SER A 97 8.02 -0.51 -20.52
N SER A 98 7.75 0.28 -21.55
CA SER A 98 6.79 -0.01 -22.62
C SER A 98 7.20 -1.20 -23.50
N ASP A 99 8.36 -1.80 -23.26
CA ASP A 99 8.86 -2.96 -24.01
C ASP A 99 9.06 -4.18 -23.10
N GLY A 100 8.20 -5.19 -23.29
CA GLY A 100 8.06 -6.39 -22.46
C GLY A 100 9.20 -7.40 -22.54
N ARG A 101 10.35 -7.11 -21.93
CA ARG A 101 11.37 -8.13 -21.66
C ARG A 101 11.84 -8.08 -20.21
N GLN A 102 11.35 -9.01 -19.39
CA GLN A 102 11.81 -9.22 -18.02
C GLN A 102 13.01 -10.17 -18.01
N ALA A 103 14.14 -9.73 -17.43
CA ALA A 103 15.25 -10.61 -17.10
C ALA A 103 15.07 -11.12 -15.67
N LEU A 104 14.75 -12.41 -15.53
CA LEU A 104 14.75 -13.12 -14.24
C LEU A 104 16.12 -13.77 -14.05
N SER A 105 16.97 -13.22 -13.18
CA SER A 105 18.21 -13.91 -12.80
C SER A 105 18.69 -13.48 -11.39
N ARG A 106 18.18 -14.13 -10.33
CA ARG A 106 18.92 -14.20 -9.05
C ARG A 106 18.42 -15.33 -8.13
N PRO A 107 19.31 -16.09 -7.48
CA PRO A 107 18.92 -17.20 -6.60
C PRO A 107 18.34 -16.74 -5.25
N MET A 108 17.50 -17.60 -4.67
CA MET A 108 16.75 -17.40 -3.42
C MET A 108 17.65 -17.50 -2.16
N PRO A 109 17.53 -16.59 -1.19
CA PRO A 109 18.08 -16.78 0.15
C PRO A 109 17.11 -17.53 1.09
N GLN A 110 17.64 -18.40 1.94
CA GLN A 110 16.90 -19.21 2.92
C GLN A 110 16.75 -18.46 4.26
N SER A 111 15.73 -17.60 4.41
CA SER A 111 15.20 -17.21 5.73
C SER A 111 13.86 -16.52 5.54
N THR A 112 12.78 -17.19 5.92
CA THR A 112 11.41 -16.70 5.71
C THR A 112 11.00 -15.74 6.84
N ARG A 113 10.71 -14.48 6.53
CA ARG A 113 10.10 -13.50 7.44
C ARG A 113 8.76 -13.03 6.86
N VAL A 114 7.73 -12.86 7.70
CA VAL A 114 6.38 -12.40 7.32
C VAL A 114 6.34 -10.87 7.32
N THR A 115 5.88 -10.26 6.23
CA THR A 115 5.82 -8.81 6.02
C THR A 115 4.45 -8.36 5.52
N GLN A 116 3.83 -7.39 6.17
CA GLN A 116 2.53 -6.88 5.75
C GLN A 116 2.71 -5.84 4.62
N VAL A 117 1.99 -6.02 3.52
CA VAL A 117 1.84 -5.10 2.40
C VAL A 117 0.40 -4.57 2.44
N ALA A 118 0.21 -3.30 2.72
CA ALA A 118 -1.09 -2.66 2.55
C ALA A 118 -1.19 -2.11 1.12
N LEU A 119 -2.30 -2.36 0.45
CA LEU A 119 -2.67 -1.74 -0.82
C LEU A 119 -3.65 -0.58 -0.56
#